data_AF-N8X9U3-F1
#
_entry.id   AF-N8X9U3-F1
#
_cell.length_a   1.000
_cell.length_b   1.000
_cell.length_c   1.000
_cell.angle_alpha   90.00
_cell.angle_beta   90.00
_cell.angle_gamma   90.00
#
_symmetry.space_group_name_H-M   'P 1'
#
loop_
_entity.id
_entity.type
_entity.pdbx_description
1 polymer ?
#
loop_
_entity_poly.entity_id
_entity_poly.type
_entity_poly.pdbx_seq_one_letter_code
_entity_poly.pdbx_strand_id
1 'polypeptide(L)'
;MALISMRQLLDHAAEHNYGVPAFNVNNLEQMRAIMLAADATNSPVIVQASAGARKYAGAPFLRHLILAAIEEWPHIPVVMHQDHGTSPDVCQRSIQLGFSSVMMDGSLGADGKTPTSYDYNVDVTRRVVAMAHACGVSVEGEIGCLGSLETGMAGEEDGVGAEGVLDHSQLLTSVEEATSFVADTNVDALAIAVGTSHGAYKFTRPPTGDILAIDRIKEIHAALPNTHLVMHGSSSVPQEWLAVINQYGGDIKETYGVPVEQLVEAIKHGVRKINIDTDLRLASTGAMRRMMAEKPSEFDPRKFFGETVEAMKQICIDRYESFGTAGNADKIRPISLEKMVDRYK
;
A
#
# COMPACT_ATOMS: atom_id res chain seq x y z
N MET A 1 22.73 -5.91 -2.92
CA MET A 1 21.55 -6.43 -2.21
C MET A 1 20.32 -5.98 -2.96
N ALA A 2 19.26 -6.78 -2.96
CA ALA A 2 17.99 -6.48 -3.62
C ALA A 2 17.14 -5.42 -2.88
N LEU A 3 17.39 -5.20 -1.56
CA LEU A 3 16.68 -4.15 -0.82
C LEU A 3 17.08 -2.76 -1.34
N ILE A 4 16.10 -1.98 -1.80
CA ILE A 4 16.26 -0.61 -2.30
C ILE A 4 15.37 0.36 -1.52
N SER A 5 15.67 1.66 -1.63
CA SER A 5 14.79 2.72 -1.11
C SER A 5 13.50 2.80 -1.94
N MET A 6 12.39 3.20 -1.31
CA MET A 6 11.14 3.42 -2.05
C MET A 6 11.29 4.57 -3.04
N ARG A 7 12.01 5.63 -2.66
CA ARG A 7 12.30 6.78 -3.51
C ARG A 7 12.92 6.38 -4.84
N GLN A 8 13.94 5.51 -4.82
CA GLN A 8 14.54 5.01 -6.06
C GLN A 8 13.50 4.33 -6.96
N LEU A 9 12.64 3.50 -6.38
CA LEU A 9 11.63 2.76 -7.13
C LEU A 9 10.56 3.68 -7.72
N LEU A 10 10.08 4.66 -6.95
CA LEU A 10 9.06 5.61 -7.42
C LEU A 10 9.62 6.61 -8.44
N ASP A 11 10.88 7.03 -8.30
CA ASP A 11 11.59 7.80 -9.34
C ASP A 11 11.59 7.01 -10.67
N HIS A 12 12.01 5.74 -10.63
CA HIS A 12 12.01 4.88 -11.83
C HIS A 12 10.60 4.66 -12.40
N ALA A 13 9.59 4.51 -11.54
CA ALA A 13 8.19 4.39 -11.95
C ALA A 13 7.68 5.64 -12.66
N ALA A 14 8.08 6.83 -12.20
CA ALA A 14 7.76 8.09 -12.87
C ALA A 14 8.48 8.22 -14.21
N GLU A 15 9.77 7.90 -14.28
CA GLU A 15 10.58 7.94 -15.51
C GLU A 15 10.03 7.02 -16.62
N HIS A 16 9.39 5.91 -16.23
CA HIS A 16 8.89 4.89 -17.15
C HIS A 16 7.35 4.80 -17.20
N ASN A 17 6.64 5.76 -16.61
CA ASN A 17 5.18 5.90 -16.65
C ASN A 17 4.40 4.65 -16.17
N TYR A 18 4.79 4.07 -15.04
CA TYR A 18 4.06 2.98 -14.40
C TYR A 18 3.73 3.27 -12.93
N GLY A 19 2.89 2.42 -12.33
CA GLY A 19 2.59 2.40 -10.90
C GLY A 19 3.06 1.10 -10.27
N VAL A 20 3.38 1.12 -8.97
CA VAL A 20 3.82 -0.07 -8.23
C VAL A 20 2.73 -0.47 -7.24
N PRO A 21 2.20 -1.70 -7.31
CA PRO A 21 1.34 -2.19 -6.25
C PRO A 21 2.19 -2.43 -4.98
N ALA A 22 1.72 -1.89 -3.86
CA ALA A 22 2.28 -2.12 -2.55
C ALA A 22 1.40 -3.10 -1.79
N PHE A 23 1.91 -4.33 -1.63
CA PHE A 23 1.15 -5.42 -1.01
C PHE A 23 1.47 -5.55 0.46
N ASN A 24 0.45 -5.64 1.30
CA ASN A 24 0.62 -5.95 2.72
C ASN A 24 1.03 -7.42 2.92
N VAL A 25 1.85 -7.68 3.93
CA VAL A 25 2.31 -9.03 4.29
C VAL A 25 2.18 -9.30 5.80
N ASN A 26 1.70 -10.49 6.13
CA ASN A 26 1.48 -10.97 7.49
C ASN A 26 2.06 -12.38 7.71
N ASN A 27 2.34 -13.15 6.65
CA ASN A 27 2.87 -14.52 6.77
C ASN A 27 3.71 -14.96 5.55
N LEU A 28 4.13 -16.24 5.56
CA LEU A 28 4.93 -16.85 4.51
C LEU A 28 4.18 -16.94 3.18
N GLU A 29 2.93 -17.39 3.20
CA GLU A 29 2.12 -17.61 2.00
C GLU A 29 1.92 -16.32 1.20
N GLN A 30 1.61 -15.21 1.87
CA GLN A 30 1.50 -13.90 1.24
C GLN A 30 2.84 -13.44 0.65
N MET A 31 3.94 -13.56 1.42
CA MET A 31 5.27 -13.18 0.93
C MET A 31 5.65 -13.99 -0.32
N ARG A 32 5.40 -15.30 -0.32
CA ARG A 32 5.65 -16.17 -1.48
C ARG A 32 4.79 -15.79 -2.66
N ALA A 33 3.50 -15.54 -2.47
CA ALA A 33 2.59 -15.14 -3.54
C ALA A 33 3.07 -13.85 -4.25
N ILE A 34 3.45 -12.84 -3.47
CA ILE A 34 3.98 -11.56 -3.97
C ILE A 34 5.26 -11.80 -4.78
N MET A 35 6.24 -12.50 -4.22
CA MET A 35 7.53 -12.68 -4.89
C MET A 35 7.46 -13.62 -6.09
N LEU A 36 6.65 -14.68 -6.05
CA LEU A 36 6.44 -15.56 -7.20
C LEU A 36 5.78 -14.81 -8.36
N ALA A 37 4.84 -13.91 -8.07
CA ALA A 37 4.24 -13.05 -9.09
C ALA A 37 5.25 -12.05 -9.65
N ALA A 38 6.04 -11.42 -8.78
CA ALA A 38 7.05 -10.45 -9.16
C ALA A 38 8.15 -11.09 -10.04
N ASP A 39 8.62 -12.28 -9.67
CA ASP A 39 9.60 -13.05 -10.44
C ASP A 39 9.04 -13.46 -11.82
N ALA A 40 7.81 -13.98 -11.86
CA ALA A 40 7.15 -14.38 -13.10
C ALA A 40 6.94 -13.21 -14.07
N THR A 41 6.79 -11.99 -13.56
CA THR A 41 6.54 -10.78 -14.35
C THR A 41 7.75 -9.87 -14.47
N ASN A 42 8.91 -10.22 -13.89
CA ASN A 42 10.09 -9.36 -13.78
C ASN A 42 9.72 -7.95 -13.23
N SER A 43 8.99 -7.92 -12.12
CA SER A 43 8.47 -6.69 -11.49
C SER A 43 9.24 -6.32 -10.23
N PRO A 44 9.58 -5.04 -10.00
CA PRO A 44 10.04 -4.59 -8.68
C PRO A 44 8.90 -4.64 -7.66
N VAL A 45 9.24 -4.77 -6.38
CA VAL A 45 8.29 -5.03 -5.30
C VAL A 45 8.30 -3.93 -4.26
N ILE A 46 7.11 -3.46 -3.87
CA ILE A 46 6.89 -2.85 -2.55
C ILE A 46 6.10 -3.86 -1.73
N VAL A 47 6.71 -4.34 -0.64
CA VAL A 47 6.00 -5.11 0.38
C VAL A 47 5.91 -4.26 1.63
N GLN A 48 4.72 -4.20 2.23
CA GLN A 48 4.46 -3.35 3.37
C GLN A 48 3.89 -4.10 4.57
N ALA A 49 4.16 -3.58 5.77
CA ALA A 49 3.70 -4.16 7.02
C ALA A 49 3.10 -3.11 7.94
N SER A 50 1.87 -3.35 8.36
CA SER A 50 1.13 -2.54 9.33
C SER A 50 1.53 -2.84 10.78
N ALA A 51 1.00 -2.06 11.73
CA ALA A 51 1.07 -2.39 13.15
C ALA A 51 0.40 -3.73 13.49
N GLY A 52 -0.73 -4.05 12.84
CA GLY A 52 -1.42 -5.34 12.98
C GLY A 52 -0.56 -6.51 12.53
N ALA A 53 0.12 -6.38 11.38
CA ALA A 53 1.07 -7.38 10.89
C ALA A 53 2.18 -7.66 11.91
N ARG A 54 2.75 -6.61 12.53
CA ARG A 54 3.77 -6.78 13.57
C ARG A 54 3.24 -7.48 14.81
N LYS A 55 2.00 -7.22 15.20
CA LYS A 55 1.34 -7.88 16.34
C LYS A 55 1.04 -9.36 16.05
N TYR A 56 0.61 -9.67 14.83
CA TYR A 56 0.28 -11.03 14.40
C TYR A 56 1.53 -11.89 14.19
N ALA A 57 2.46 -11.45 13.35
CA ALA A 57 3.63 -12.24 12.95
C ALA A 57 4.81 -12.08 13.92
N GLY A 58 4.92 -10.93 14.57
CA GLY A 58 6.13 -10.52 15.28
C GLY A 58 7.15 -9.85 14.36
N ALA A 59 7.75 -8.76 14.82
CA ALA A 59 8.73 -7.98 14.05
C ALA A 59 9.92 -8.82 13.52
N PRO A 60 10.51 -9.77 14.29
CA PRO A 60 11.57 -10.62 13.76
C PRO A 60 11.12 -11.49 12.59
N PHE A 61 9.92 -12.07 12.63
CA PHE A 61 9.41 -12.90 11.54
C PHE A 61 9.21 -12.07 10.27
N LEU A 62 8.57 -10.90 10.36
CA LEU A 62 8.41 -10.02 9.19
C LEU A 62 9.76 -9.68 8.57
N ARG A 63 10.73 -9.23 9.38
CA ARG A 63 12.09 -8.96 8.91
C ARG A 63 12.68 -10.17 8.18
N HIS A 64 12.59 -11.35 8.78
CA HIS A 64 13.17 -12.56 8.21
C HIS A 64 12.42 -13.10 6.98
N LEU A 65 11.13 -12.82 6.82
CA LEU A 65 10.39 -13.10 5.58
C LEU A 65 10.95 -12.29 4.41
N ILE A 66 11.21 -11.00 4.62
CA ILE A 66 11.81 -10.15 3.57
C ILE A 66 13.26 -10.57 3.29
N LEU A 67 14.04 -10.89 4.33
CA LEU A 67 15.41 -11.40 4.14
C LEU A 67 15.43 -12.69 3.32
N ALA A 68 14.54 -13.64 3.62
CA ALA A 68 14.41 -14.87 2.83
C ALA A 68 13.98 -14.58 1.38
N ALA A 69 13.06 -13.63 1.17
CA ALA A 69 12.64 -13.23 -0.17
C ALA A 69 13.81 -12.67 -1.00
N ILE A 70 14.62 -11.77 -0.46
CA ILE A 70 15.76 -11.21 -1.21
C ILE A 70 16.93 -12.19 -1.38
N GLU A 71 16.99 -13.26 -0.57
CA GLU A 71 17.92 -14.38 -0.75
C GLU A 71 17.47 -15.32 -1.87
N GLU A 72 16.18 -15.65 -1.94
CA GLU A 72 15.60 -16.53 -2.98
C GLU A 72 15.52 -15.82 -4.35
N TRP A 73 15.22 -14.51 -4.37
CA TRP A 73 15.10 -13.70 -5.59
C TRP A 73 16.06 -12.50 -5.60
N PRO A 74 17.38 -12.73 -5.71
CA PRO A 74 18.39 -11.66 -5.61
C PRO A 74 18.36 -10.67 -6.77
N HIS A 75 17.70 -11.01 -7.89
CA HIS A 75 17.53 -10.17 -9.07
C HIS A 75 16.29 -9.26 -9.02
N ILE A 76 15.39 -9.45 -8.05
CA ILE A 76 14.18 -8.63 -7.90
C ILE A 76 14.44 -7.51 -6.88
N PRO A 77 14.37 -6.22 -7.26
CA PRO A 77 14.46 -5.12 -6.31
C PRO A 77 13.25 -5.11 -5.38
N VAL A 78 13.49 -5.04 -4.07
CA VAL A 78 12.44 -5.09 -3.04
C VAL A 78 12.53 -3.85 -2.15
N VAL A 79 11.39 -3.25 -1.84
CA VAL A 79 11.22 -2.24 -0.80
C VAL A 79 10.48 -2.89 0.36
N MET A 80 11.00 -2.72 1.58
CA MET A 80 10.29 -3.06 2.81
C MET A 80 9.75 -1.77 3.43
N HIS A 81 8.44 -1.56 3.32
CA HIS A 81 7.75 -0.33 3.71
C HIS A 81 6.93 -0.51 5.00
N GLN A 82 7.06 0.43 5.92
CA GLN A 82 6.26 0.48 7.14
C GLN A 82 4.98 1.25 6.85
N ASP A 83 3.84 0.58 6.95
CA ASP A 83 2.53 1.17 6.67
C ASP A 83 1.90 1.77 7.95
N HIS A 84 1.23 2.91 7.81
CA HIS A 84 0.58 3.68 8.89
C HIS A 84 1.41 3.81 10.18
N GLY A 85 2.59 4.44 10.10
CA GLY A 85 3.37 4.77 11.29
C GLY A 85 2.69 5.87 12.11
N THR A 86 2.13 5.52 13.27
CA THR A 86 1.36 6.45 14.11
C THR A 86 2.19 7.42 14.94
N SER A 87 3.53 7.29 14.93
CA SER A 87 4.41 8.23 15.61
C SER A 87 5.84 8.20 15.03
N PRO A 88 6.64 9.27 15.25
CA PRO A 88 8.05 9.26 14.92
C PRO A 88 8.82 8.10 15.55
N ASP A 89 8.50 7.71 16.80
CA ASP A 89 9.16 6.59 17.48
C ASP A 89 8.90 5.25 16.76
N VAL A 90 7.69 5.04 16.25
CA VAL A 90 7.34 3.85 15.46
C VAL A 90 8.13 3.82 14.15
N CYS A 91 8.25 4.96 13.47
CA CYS A 91 9.05 5.08 12.25
C CYS A 91 10.54 4.80 12.54
N GLN A 92 11.09 5.38 13.61
CA GLN A 92 12.47 5.16 14.03
C GLN A 92 12.72 3.68 14.36
N ARG A 93 11.78 3.03 15.06
CA ARG A 93 11.88 1.60 15.36
C ARG A 93 11.86 0.75 14.09
N SER A 94 11.08 1.15 13.08
CA SER A 94 11.01 0.44 11.80
C SER A 94 12.34 0.56 11.03
N ILE A 95 12.97 1.74 11.03
CA ILE A 95 14.32 1.93 10.49
C ILE A 95 15.32 0.98 11.18
N GLN A 96 15.29 0.88 12.51
CA GLN A 96 16.16 -0.04 13.27
C GLN A 96 15.93 -1.52 12.93
N LEU A 97 14.71 -1.88 12.49
CA LEU A 97 14.36 -3.24 12.08
C LEU A 97 14.78 -3.55 10.63
N GLY A 98 15.30 -2.56 9.90
CA GLY A 98 15.81 -2.71 8.54
C GLY A 98 14.81 -2.37 7.44
N PHE A 99 13.73 -1.65 7.76
CA PHE A 99 12.82 -1.11 6.74
C PHE A 99 13.56 -0.08 5.88
N SER A 100 13.40 -0.17 4.56
CA SER A 100 13.98 0.77 3.59
C SER A 100 13.05 1.94 3.25
N SER A 101 11.82 1.91 3.78
CA SER A 101 10.87 3.02 3.72
C SER A 101 9.91 3.00 4.91
N VAL A 102 9.46 4.18 5.31
CA VAL A 102 8.44 4.36 6.36
C VAL A 102 7.36 5.34 5.93
N MET A 103 6.11 5.08 6.31
CA MET A 103 5.05 6.09 6.31
C MET A 103 4.95 6.71 7.70
N MET A 104 5.01 8.03 7.78
CA MET A 104 4.52 8.78 8.94
C MET A 104 3.09 9.21 8.64
N ASP A 105 2.12 8.50 9.22
CA ASP A 105 0.72 8.87 9.10
C ASP A 105 0.41 9.93 10.16
N GLY A 106 0.71 11.18 9.81
CA GLY A 106 0.43 12.34 10.65
C GLY A 106 -0.97 12.90 10.47
N SER A 107 -1.79 12.37 9.54
CA SER A 107 -3.18 12.81 9.35
C SER A 107 -4.07 12.40 10.53
N LEU A 108 -3.64 11.34 11.24
CA LEU A 108 -4.23 10.84 12.48
C LEU A 108 -3.26 11.01 13.65
N GLY A 109 -3.81 11.06 14.86
CA GLY A 109 -3.06 11.10 16.10
C GLY A 109 -2.35 9.77 16.38
N ALA A 110 -1.57 9.73 17.46
CA ALA A 110 -0.86 8.51 17.84
C ALA A 110 -1.77 7.32 18.20
N ASP A 111 -3.07 7.58 18.39
CA ASP A 111 -4.12 6.57 18.55
C ASP A 111 -4.53 5.90 17.23
N GLY A 112 -4.10 6.44 16.08
CA GLY A 112 -4.46 5.98 14.74
C GLY A 112 -5.92 6.24 14.38
N LYS A 113 -6.59 7.18 15.07
CA LYS A 113 -8.05 7.36 15.03
C LYS A 113 -8.52 8.80 15.00
N THR A 114 -7.80 9.71 15.66
CA THR A 114 -8.24 11.10 15.77
C THR A 114 -7.61 11.95 14.66
N PRO A 115 -8.38 12.58 13.75
CA PRO A 115 -7.84 13.53 12.78
C PRO A 115 -7.06 14.66 13.44
N THR A 116 -5.92 15.03 12.88
CA THR A 116 -5.01 16.02 13.46
C THR A 116 -5.08 17.36 12.73
N SER A 117 -4.44 18.38 13.31
CA SER A 117 -4.23 19.65 12.60
C SER A 117 -3.08 19.53 11.59
N TYR A 118 -3.10 20.41 10.59
CA TYR A 118 -2.03 20.56 9.62
C TYR A 118 -0.64 20.72 10.29
N ASP A 119 -0.53 21.63 11.26
CA ASP A 119 0.74 21.89 11.96
C ASP A 119 1.28 20.67 12.70
N TYR A 120 0.40 19.87 13.31
CA TYR A 120 0.80 18.63 13.96
C TYR A 120 1.38 17.65 12.92
N ASN A 121 0.65 17.46 11.83
CA ASN A 121 1.02 16.54 10.75
C ASN A 121 2.37 16.92 10.12
N VAL A 122 2.55 18.20 9.78
CA VAL A 122 3.83 18.71 9.26
C VAL A 122 4.97 18.48 10.26
N ASP A 123 4.76 18.75 11.54
CA ASP A 123 5.79 18.58 12.57
C ASP A 123 6.24 17.12 12.76
N VAL A 124 5.30 16.17 12.88
CA VAL A 124 5.63 14.74 13.00
C VAL A 124 6.31 14.24 11.72
N THR A 125 5.78 14.60 10.55
CA THR A 125 6.27 14.13 9.25
C THR A 125 7.67 14.66 8.97
N ARG A 126 7.93 15.96 9.16
CA ARG A 126 9.25 16.55 8.95
C ARG A 126 10.33 15.96 9.87
N ARG A 127 9.98 15.64 11.13
CA ARG A 127 10.90 14.94 12.04
C ARG A 127 11.26 13.56 11.51
N VAL A 128 10.28 12.82 10.97
CA VAL A 128 10.52 11.51 10.36
C VAL A 128 11.35 11.62 9.09
N VAL A 129 11.07 12.59 8.23
CA VAL A 129 11.87 12.90 7.03
C VAL A 129 13.33 13.12 7.40
N ALA A 130 13.61 14.03 8.35
CA ALA A 130 14.97 14.36 8.75
C ALA A 130 15.76 13.14 9.25
N MET A 131 15.16 12.29 10.11
CA MET A 131 15.85 11.10 10.63
C MET A 131 15.98 9.98 9.58
N ALA A 132 14.99 9.80 8.70
CA ALA A 132 14.99 8.75 7.69
C ALA A 132 15.95 9.06 6.54
N HIS A 133 15.96 10.29 6.04
CA HIS A 133 16.87 10.74 4.97
C HIS A 133 18.33 10.68 5.42
N ALA A 134 18.62 10.94 6.69
CA ALA A 134 19.95 10.73 7.29
C ALA A 134 20.42 9.26 7.26
N CYS A 135 19.50 8.31 7.05
CA CYS A 135 19.78 6.88 6.89
C CYS A 135 19.51 6.39 5.45
N GLY A 136 19.14 7.27 4.51
CA GLY A 136 18.79 6.92 3.14
C GLY A 136 17.43 6.22 2.98
N VAL A 137 16.64 6.18 4.05
CA VAL A 137 15.29 5.58 4.10
C VAL A 137 14.28 6.58 3.57
N SER A 138 13.35 6.11 2.74
CA SER A 138 12.32 6.96 2.14
C SER A 138 11.13 7.18 3.06
N VAL A 139 10.50 8.35 2.97
CA VAL A 139 9.34 8.71 3.78
C VAL A 139 8.11 8.97 2.92
N GLU A 140 7.01 8.30 3.27
CA GLU A 140 5.66 8.65 2.84
C GLU A 140 4.98 9.47 3.94
N GLY A 141 4.24 10.51 3.55
CA GLY A 141 3.34 11.24 4.45
C GLY A 141 1.94 11.33 3.85
N GLU A 142 0.94 11.56 4.69
CA GLU A 142 -0.46 11.68 4.27
C GLU A 142 -1.01 13.07 4.60
N ILE A 143 -1.77 13.66 3.67
CA ILE A 143 -2.54 14.88 3.91
C ILE A 143 -3.98 14.71 3.41
N GLY A 144 -4.94 15.13 4.22
CA GLY A 144 -6.33 14.64 4.15
C GLY A 144 -6.52 13.39 5.02
N CYS A 145 -7.76 12.95 5.19
CA CYS A 145 -8.10 11.74 5.95
C CYS A 145 -8.85 10.77 5.04
N LEU A 146 -8.40 9.52 4.99
CA LEU A 146 -9.08 8.47 4.24
C LEU A 146 -10.52 8.25 4.71
N GLY A 147 -11.42 8.05 3.75
CA GLY A 147 -12.80 7.68 4.01
C GLY A 147 -13.72 7.84 2.82
N SER A 148 -14.89 7.22 2.94
CA SER A 148 -15.91 7.23 1.91
C SER A 148 -16.57 8.60 1.81
N LEU A 149 -16.59 9.17 0.61
CA LEU A 149 -17.35 10.40 0.33
C LEU A 149 -18.88 10.18 0.43
N GLU A 150 -19.36 8.93 0.43
CA GLU A 150 -20.78 8.61 0.60
C GLU A 150 -21.21 8.65 2.07
N THR A 151 -20.40 8.09 2.96
CA THR A 151 -20.78 7.85 4.37
C THR A 151 -20.05 8.74 5.36
N GLY A 152 -18.93 9.34 4.95
CA GLY A 152 -18.01 10.06 5.82
C GLY A 152 -17.17 9.17 6.74
N MET A 153 -17.18 7.85 6.55
CA MET A 153 -16.48 6.89 7.41
C MET A 153 -15.21 6.34 6.75
N ALA A 154 -14.14 6.17 7.54
CA ALA A 154 -12.82 5.71 7.08
C ALA A 154 -12.71 4.20 6.82
N GLY A 155 -13.49 3.40 7.55
CA GLY A 155 -13.18 1.98 7.74
C GLY A 155 -11.94 1.78 8.62
N GLU A 156 -11.47 0.54 8.76
CA GLU A 156 -10.28 0.23 9.55
C GLU A 156 -9.32 -0.64 8.74
N GLU A 157 -8.04 -0.28 8.74
CA GLU A 157 -6.92 -1.11 8.31
C GLU A 157 -6.08 -1.45 9.53
N ASP A 158 -6.20 -2.70 10.00
CA ASP A 158 -5.46 -3.20 11.17
C ASP A 158 -5.55 -2.31 12.44
N GLY A 159 -6.71 -1.67 12.62
CA GLY A 159 -7.02 -0.78 13.75
C GLY A 159 -6.69 0.70 13.50
N VAL A 160 -6.26 1.07 12.29
CA VAL A 160 -6.03 2.45 11.87
C VAL A 160 -7.14 2.93 10.95
N GLY A 161 -7.68 4.12 11.23
CA GLY A 161 -8.74 4.75 10.47
C GLY A 161 -9.51 5.74 11.35
N ALA A 162 -9.95 6.85 10.77
CA ALA A 162 -10.62 7.89 11.55
C ALA A 162 -11.91 7.40 12.21
N GLU A 163 -12.08 7.70 13.50
CA GLU A 163 -13.31 7.45 14.22
C GLU A 163 -14.31 8.61 14.07
N GLY A 164 -15.58 8.27 13.84
CA GLY A 164 -16.65 9.24 13.65
C GLY A 164 -16.99 9.50 12.18
N VAL A 165 -17.81 10.53 11.95
CA VAL A 165 -18.17 11.00 10.61
C VAL A 165 -17.29 12.20 10.29
N LEU A 166 -16.46 12.06 9.26
CA LEU A 166 -15.55 13.11 8.79
C LEU A 166 -16.29 14.14 7.95
N ASP A 167 -15.85 15.39 8.04
CA ASP A 167 -16.31 16.46 7.15
C ASP A 167 -15.79 16.24 5.72
N HIS A 168 -16.55 16.70 4.73
CA HIS A 168 -16.18 16.53 3.32
C HIS A 168 -14.80 17.14 2.98
N SER A 169 -14.43 18.23 3.64
CA SER A 169 -13.10 18.86 3.47
C SER A 169 -11.96 18.01 4.05
N GLN A 170 -12.23 17.13 5.01
CA GLN A 170 -11.23 16.20 5.54
C GLN A 170 -11.04 15.00 4.60
N LEU A 171 -12.12 14.55 3.95
CA LEU A 171 -12.15 13.37 3.08
C LEU A 171 -11.58 13.60 1.68
N LEU A 172 -11.28 14.86 1.33
CA LEU A 172 -10.85 15.25 0.00
C LEU A 172 -9.73 16.28 0.05
N THR A 173 -8.49 15.81 -0.11
CA THR A 173 -7.28 16.63 -0.06
C THR A 173 -7.35 17.79 -1.04
N SER A 174 -7.13 19.02 -0.57
CA SER A 174 -7.05 20.18 -1.46
C SER A 174 -5.68 20.28 -2.15
N VAL A 175 -5.65 20.93 -3.32
CA VAL A 175 -4.39 21.18 -4.08
C VAL A 175 -3.43 22.06 -3.27
N GLU A 176 -3.95 23.05 -2.56
CA GLU A 176 -3.16 23.98 -1.76
C GLU A 176 -2.52 23.29 -0.54
N GLU A 177 -3.28 22.45 0.18
CA GLU A 177 -2.73 21.67 1.30
C GLU A 177 -1.69 20.67 0.83
N ALA A 178 -1.94 19.96 -0.28
CA ALA A 178 -0.95 19.04 -0.86
C ALA A 178 0.34 19.76 -1.23
N THR A 179 0.24 20.92 -1.89
CA THR A 179 1.40 21.72 -2.31
C THR A 179 2.19 22.22 -1.10
N SER A 180 1.50 22.77 -0.10
CA SER A 180 2.13 23.27 1.12
C SER A 180 2.77 22.13 1.91
N PHE A 181 2.08 20.98 2.04
CA PHE A 181 2.58 19.84 2.81
C PHE A 181 3.86 19.26 2.21
N VAL A 182 3.93 19.12 0.89
CA VAL A 182 5.17 18.67 0.23
C VAL A 182 6.31 19.67 0.46
N ALA A 183 6.05 20.97 0.33
CA ALA A 183 7.05 22.01 0.55
C ALA A 183 7.57 22.02 2.01
N ASP A 184 6.67 21.84 2.98
CA ASP A 184 6.97 21.95 4.40
C ASP A 184 7.61 20.68 5.00
N THR A 185 7.42 19.53 4.35
CA THR A 185 7.87 18.23 4.86
C THR A 185 8.99 17.59 4.04
N ASN A 186 9.04 17.83 2.73
CA ASN A 186 9.97 17.17 1.80
C ASN A 186 9.87 15.63 1.80
N VAL A 187 8.65 15.08 1.91
CA VAL A 187 8.38 13.64 1.77
C VAL A 187 8.76 13.12 0.38
N ASP A 188 9.11 11.83 0.30
CA ASP A 188 9.41 11.15 -0.97
C ASP A 188 8.15 10.70 -1.72
N ALA A 189 7.06 10.50 -0.99
CA ALA A 189 5.76 10.10 -1.53
C ALA A 189 4.63 10.73 -0.72
N LEU A 190 3.55 11.10 -1.40
CA LEU A 190 2.40 11.80 -0.80
C LEU A 190 1.13 10.96 -0.94
N ALA A 191 0.63 10.44 0.18
CA ALA A 191 -0.72 9.88 0.27
C ALA A 191 -1.76 11.01 0.33
N ILE A 192 -2.84 10.83 -0.44
CA ILE A 192 -3.94 11.79 -0.57
C ILE A 192 -5.29 11.10 -0.37
N ALA A 193 -6.25 11.83 0.19
CA ALA A 193 -7.64 11.39 0.33
C ALA A 193 -8.45 11.85 -0.89
N VAL A 194 -9.00 10.88 -1.62
CA VAL A 194 -9.80 11.09 -2.86
C VAL A 194 -11.08 10.26 -2.88
N GLY A 195 -11.60 9.92 -1.70
CA GLY A 195 -12.81 9.11 -1.51
C GLY A 195 -12.61 7.60 -1.40
N THR A 196 -11.37 7.14 -1.33
CA THR A 196 -11.03 5.75 -0.98
C THR A 196 -11.09 5.55 0.54
N SER A 197 -11.40 4.31 0.95
CA SER A 197 -11.46 3.89 2.35
C SER A 197 -10.85 2.50 2.54
N HIS A 198 -10.60 2.09 3.78
CA HIS A 198 -10.03 0.79 4.11
C HIS A 198 -11.03 -0.36 4.02
N GLY A 199 -10.52 -1.59 3.90
CA GLY A 199 -11.34 -2.82 3.85
C GLY A 199 -12.13 -3.04 2.56
N ALA A 200 -13.07 -4.00 2.59
CA ALA A 200 -13.86 -4.41 1.42
C ALA A 200 -15.06 -3.49 1.14
N TYR A 201 -15.59 -2.85 2.18
CA TYR A 201 -16.82 -2.05 2.11
C TYR A 201 -16.54 -0.60 1.71
N LYS A 202 -15.91 -0.42 0.54
CA LYS A 202 -15.48 0.91 0.08
C LYS A 202 -16.64 1.71 -0.49
N PHE A 203 -17.39 1.05 -1.39
CA PHE A 203 -18.54 1.64 -2.07
C PHE A 203 -19.74 0.69 -2.02
N THR A 204 -20.93 1.28 -1.91
CA THR A 204 -22.21 0.54 -1.94
C THR A 204 -22.70 0.24 -3.35
N ARG A 205 -22.08 0.87 -4.35
CA ARG A 205 -22.36 0.76 -5.79
C ARG A 205 -21.04 0.90 -6.56
N PRO A 206 -20.98 0.52 -7.86
CA PRO A 206 -19.81 0.81 -8.68
C PRO A 206 -19.47 2.31 -8.63
N PRO A 207 -18.22 2.68 -8.29
CA PRO A 207 -17.91 4.08 -8.04
C PRO A 207 -17.93 4.91 -9.31
N THR A 208 -18.52 6.08 -9.20
CA THR A 208 -18.50 7.15 -10.20
C THR A 208 -17.65 8.33 -9.70
N GLY A 209 -17.39 9.33 -10.56
CA GLY A 209 -16.49 10.45 -10.22
C GLY A 209 -16.93 11.35 -9.07
N ASP A 210 -18.18 11.21 -8.61
CA ASP A 210 -18.73 11.89 -7.42
C ASP A 210 -18.27 11.29 -6.10
N ILE A 211 -17.89 9.99 -6.07
CA ILE A 211 -17.48 9.28 -4.85
C ILE A 211 -16.03 8.78 -4.90
N LEU A 212 -15.41 8.83 -6.07
CA LEU A 212 -13.99 8.58 -6.29
C LEU A 212 -13.41 9.71 -7.14
N ALA A 213 -12.70 10.64 -6.48
CA ALA A 213 -12.31 11.92 -7.05
C ALA A 213 -10.98 11.84 -7.84
N ILE A 214 -10.94 11.07 -8.94
CA ILE A 214 -9.75 10.97 -9.80
C ILE A 214 -9.36 12.32 -10.40
N ASP A 215 -10.32 13.20 -10.69
CA ASP A 215 -10.01 14.54 -11.19
C ASP A 215 -9.20 15.37 -10.17
N ARG A 216 -9.40 15.15 -8.86
CA ARG A 216 -8.55 15.78 -7.83
C ARG A 216 -7.09 15.31 -7.91
N ILE A 217 -6.85 14.04 -8.27
CA ILE A 217 -5.49 13.53 -8.50
C ILE A 217 -4.84 14.30 -9.66
N LYS A 218 -5.57 14.54 -10.75
CA LYS A 218 -5.08 15.31 -11.91
C LYS A 218 -4.74 16.74 -11.53
N GLU A 219 -5.59 17.39 -10.75
CA GLU A 219 -5.37 18.75 -10.24
C GLU A 219 -4.12 18.83 -9.36
N ILE A 220 -3.96 17.89 -8.42
CA ILE A 220 -2.79 17.82 -7.54
C ILE A 220 -1.53 17.56 -8.35
N HIS A 221 -1.55 16.62 -9.29
CA HIS A 221 -0.40 16.33 -10.14
C HIS A 221 -0.01 17.50 -11.04
N ALA A 222 -0.98 18.26 -11.57
CA ALA A 222 -0.69 19.47 -12.34
C ALA A 222 0.05 20.54 -11.52
N ALA A 223 -0.25 20.65 -10.22
CA ALA A 223 0.45 21.55 -9.30
C ALA A 223 1.79 20.98 -8.80
N LEU A 224 1.89 19.65 -8.67
CA LEU A 224 3.04 18.92 -8.15
C LEU A 224 3.54 17.86 -9.17
N PRO A 225 4.08 18.28 -10.33
CA PRO A 225 4.39 17.36 -11.43
C PRO A 225 5.49 16.34 -11.11
N ASN A 226 6.31 16.62 -10.09
CA ASN A 226 7.44 15.78 -9.67
C ASN A 226 7.18 15.00 -8.38
N THR A 227 6.00 15.14 -7.77
CA THR A 227 5.65 14.41 -6.54
C THR A 227 5.06 13.05 -6.89
N HIS A 228 5.55 12.01 -6.20
CA HIS A 228 5.01 10.66 -6.32
C HIS A 228 3.77 10.52 -5.44
N LEU A 229 2.59 10.44 -6.06
CA LEU A 229 1.33 10.28 -5.33
C LEU A 229 1.12 8.82 -4.92
N VAL A 230 0.46 8.61 -3.79
CA VAL A 230 0.11 7.30 -3.23
C VAL A 230 -1.41 7.20 -3.11
N MET A 231 -1.98 6.10 -3.60
CA MET A 231 -3.37 5.77 -3.40
C MET A 231 -3.51 4.68 -2.34
N HIS A 232 -4.04 5.09 -1.19
CA HIS A 232 -4.44 4.18 -0.11
C HIS A 232 -5.80 3.55 -0.37
N GLY A 233 -6.15 2.53 0.42
CA GLY A 233 -7.47 1.89 0.33
C GLY A 233 -7.86 1.43 -1.07
N SER A 234 -6.91 0.99 -1.90
CA SER A 234 -7.08 0.87 -3.36
C SER A 234 -7.33 -0.55 -3.89
N SER A 235 -7.59 -1.51 -2.99
CA SER A 235 -8.11 -2.83 -3.35
C SER A 235 -9.36 -2.74 -4.25
N SER A 236 -9.41 -3.55 -5.32
CA SER A 236 -10.50 -3.53 -6.30
C SER A 236 -11.70 -4.40 -5.92
N VAL A 237 -11.56 -5.26 -4.91
CA VAL A 237 -12.60 -6.17 -4.41
C VAL A 237 -13.15 -7.05 -5.55
N PRO A 238 -12.41 -8.08 -5.97
CA PRO A 238 -12.74 -8.87 -7.15
C PRO A 238 -14.04 -9.65 -6.91
N GLN A 239 -15.03 -9.41 -7.78
CA GLN A 239 -16.39 -9.90 -7.60
C GLN A 239 -16.48 -11.42 -7.71
N GLU A 240 -15.60 -12.03 -8.50
CA GLU A 240 -15.45 -13.47 -8.60
C GLU A 240 -15.06 -14.11 -7.27
N TRP A 241 -14.19 -13.48 -6.48
CA TRP A 241 -13.80 -13.99 -5.17
C TRP A 241 -14.90 -13.78 -4.13
N LEU A 242 -15.68 -12.70 -4.21
CA LEU A 242 -16.88 -12.55 -3.38
C LEU A 242 -17.90 -13.66 -3.66
N ALA A 243 -18.16 -13.96 -4.94
CA ALA A 243 -19.06 -15.03 -5.35
C ALA A 243 -18.59 -16.40 -4.83
N VAL A 244 -17.30 -16.70 -4.95
CA VAL A 244 -16.70 -17.92 -4.39
C VAL A 244 -16.88 -17.96 -2.87
N ILE A 245 -16.56 -16.88 -2.15
CA ILE A 245 -16.71 -16.86 -0.69
C ILE A 245 -18.16 -17.14 -0.28
N ASN A 246 -19.13 -16.47 -0.90
CA ASN A 246 -20.55 -16.63 -0.60
C ASN A 246 -21.08 -18.03 -0.98
N GLN A 247 -20.61 -18.59 -2.09
CA GLN A 247 -20.94 -19.96 -2.49
C GLN A 247 -20.46 -21.00 -1.45
N TYR A 248 -19.29 -20.78 -0.86
CA TYR A 248 -18.67 -21.71 0.10
C TYR A 248 -18.79 -21.23 1.55
N GLY A 249 -20.01 -20.84 1.94
CA GLY A 249 -20.42 -20.62 3.33
C GLY A 249 -19.91 -19.32 3.96
N GLY A 250 -19.48 -18.35 3.16
CA GLY A 250 -19.26 -16.97 3.58
C GLY A 250 -20.53 -16.13 3.45
N ASP A 251 -20.49 -14.94 4.03
CA ASP A 251 -21.57 -13.94 3.93
C ASP A 251 -20.94 -12.55 3.81
N ILE A 252 -20.58 -12.17 2.58
CA ILE A 252 -20.10 -10.85 2.22
C ILE A 252 -21.22 -10.16 1.43
N LYS A 253 -21.69 -9.05 1.96
CA LYS A 253 -22.69 -8.19 1.30
C LYS A 253 -22.13 -7.62 0.01
N GLU A 254 -23.04 -7.31 -0.91
CA GLU A 254 -22.69 -6.61 -2.14
C GLU A 254 -21.90 -5.33 -1.83
N THR A 255 -20.71 -5.23 -2.44
CA THR A 255 -19.81 -4.10 -2.27
C THR A 255 -18.79 -4.06 -3.40
N TYR A 256 -18.22 -2.88 -3.61
CA TYR A 256 -17.33 -2.58 -4.73
C TYR A 256 -16.06 -1.91 -4.22
N GLY A 257 -14.93 -2.27 -4.84
CA GLY A 257 -13.64 -1.63 -4.59
C GLY A 257 -13.30 -0.57 -5.63
N VAL A 258 -12.03 -0.17 -5.68
CA VAL A 258 -11.55 0.80 -6.69
C VAL A 258 -11.32 0.10 -8.04
N PRO A 259 -11.99 0.48 -9.14
CA PRO A 259 -11.81 -0.15 -10.44
C PRO A 259 -10.37 -0.01 -10.94
N VAL A 260 -9.83 -1.07 -11.53
CA VAL A 260 -8.45 -1.09 -12.05
C VAL A 260 -8.23 -0.01 -13.10
N GLU A 261 -9.23 0.28 -13.93
CA GLU A 261 -9.17 1.33 -14.95
C GLU A 261 -8.98 2.73 -14.34
N GLN A 262 -9.56 2.99 -13.17
CA GLN A 262 -9.40 4.26 -12.45
C GLN A 262 -8.02 4.36 -11.80
N LEU A 263 -7.47 3.25 -11.30
CA LEU A 263 -6.10 3.19 -10.80
C LEU A 263 -5.09 3.43 -11.94
N VAL A 264 -5.31 2.83 -13.11
CA VAL A 264 -4.50 3.06 -14.32
C VAL A 264 -4.61 4.50 -14.79
N GLU A 265 -5.80 5.11 -14.73
CA GLU A 265 -5.94 6.54 -15.02
C GLU A 265 -5.14 7.38 -14.03
N ALA A 266 -5.24 7.10 -12.73
CA ALA A 266 -4.47 7.82 -11.70
C ALA A 266 -2.95 7.70 -11.87
N ILE A 267 -2.46 6.55 -12.34
CA ILE A 267 -1.03 6.32 -12.65
C ILE A 267 -0.52 7.26 -13.74
N LYS A 268 -1.35 7.61 -14.72
CA LYS A 268 -1.00 8.59 -15.76
C LYS A 268 -0.82 10.00 -15.18
N HIS A 269 -1.39 10.26 -14.00
CA HIS A 269 -1.38 11.54 -13.31
C HIS A 269 -0.62 11.46 -11.98
N GLY A 270 0.54 10.80 -11.99
CA GLY A 270 1.51 10.90 -10.89
C GLY A 270 1.34 9.88 -9.75
N VAL A 271 0.33 9.01 -9.76
CA VAL A 271 0.26 7.91 -8.78
C VAL A 271 1.32 6.86 -9.08
N ARG A 272 2.21 6.61 -8.11
CA ARG A 272 3.33 5.66 -8.24
C ARG A 272 3.28 4.50 -7.25
N LYS A 273 2.52 4.62 -6.16
CA LYS A 273 2.28 3.55 -5.19
C LYS A 273 0.78 3.34 -5.00
N ILE A 274 0.35 2.08 -5.06
CA ILE A 274 -1.06 1.68 -4.95
C ILE A 274 -1.18 0.62 -3.87
N ASN A 275 -1.77 0.94 -2.73
CA ASN A 275 -1.86 0.02 -1.59
C ASN A 275 -2.96 -1.03 -1.82
N ILE A 276 -2.60 -2.32 -1.71
CA ILE A 276 -3.49 -3.45 -1.92
C ILE A 276 -3.29 -4.48 -0.81
N ASP A 277 -4.37 -4.79 -0.10
CA ASP A 277 -4.38 -5.83 0.93
C ASP A 277 -5.65 -6.68 0.81
N THR A 278 -6.81 -6.03 0.89
CA THR A 278 -8.13 -6.70 0.86
C THR A 278 -8.29 -7.70 -0.27
N ASP A 279 -7.77 -7.42 -1.47
CA ASP A 279 -7.87 -8.34 -2.61
C ASP A 279 -7.17 -9.68 -2.31
N LEU A 280 -5.99 -9.65 -1.67
CA LEU A 280 -5.26 -10.85 -1.27
C LEU A 280 -5.97 -11.60 -0.14
N ARG A 281 -6.57 -10.88 0.82
CA ARG A 281 -7.39 -11.48 1.89
C ARG A 281 -8.60 -12.22 1.31
N LEU A 282 -9.29 -11.61 0.34
CA LEU A 282 -10.45 -12.20 -0.33
C LEU A 282 -10.06 -13.42 -1.17
N ALA A 283 -9.00 -13.31 -1.98
CA ALA A 283 -8.52 -14.42 -2.80
C ALA A 283 -8.10 -15.62 -1.94
N SER A 284 -7.33 -15.37 -0.87
CA SER A 284 -6.93 -16.41 0.09
C SER A 284 -8.13 -17.04 0.78
N THR A 285 -9.07 -16.24 1.29
CA THR A 285 -10.26 -16.74 1.99
C THR A 285 -11.16 -17.57 1.08
N GLY A 286 -11.42 -17.10 -0.14
CA GLY A 286 -12.23 -17.81 -1.13
C GLY A 286 -11.59 -19.13 -1.55
N ALA A 287 -10.29 -19.13 -1.84
CA ALA A 287 -9.55 -20.34 -2.21
C ALA A 287 -9.59 -21.40 -1.11
N MET A 288 -9.36 -20.99 0.14
CA MET A 288 -9.39 -21.89 1.29
C MET A 288 -10.80 -22.47 1.53
N ARG A 289 -11.84 -21.63 1.47
CA ARG A 289 -13.25 -22.06 1.64
C ARG A 289 -13.67 -23.07 0.58
N ARG A 290 -13.39 -22.78 -0.70
CA ARG A 290 -13.67 -23.69 -1.82
C ARG A 290 -13.00 -25.04 -1.62
N MET A 291 -11.71 -25.02 -1.31
CA MET A 291 -10.91 -26.23 -1.14
C MET A 291 -11.45 -27.10 0.01
N MET A 292 -11.72 -26.50 1.18
CA MET A 292 -12.27 -27.22 2.33
C MET A 292 -13.63 -27.87 2.05
N ALA A 293 -14.48 -27.22 1.25
CA ALA A 293 -15.77 -27.79 0.87
C ALA A 293 -15.64 -28.93 -0.15
N GLU A 294 -14.73 -28.80 -1.13
CA GLU A 294 -14.56 -29.77 -2.21
C GLU A 294 -13.73 -31.00 -1.82
N LYS A 295 -12.83 -30.85 -0.84
CA LYS A 295 -11.91 -31.91 -0.39
C LYS A 295 -12.05 -32.16 1.12
N PRO A 296 -13.19 -32.64 1.62
CA PRO A 296 -13.46 -32.77 3.05
C PRO A 296 -12.57 -33.79 3.78
N SER A 297 -11.91 -34.70 3.05
CA SER A 297 -10.95 -35.65 3.61
C SER A 297 -9.51 -35.13 3.62
N GLU A 298 -9.23 -34.01 2.98
CA GLU A 298 -7.90 -33.39 3.04
C GLU A 298 -7.73 -32.69 4.39
N PHE A 299 -6.55 -32.83 4.98
CA PHE A 299 -6.22 -32.25 6.28
C PHE A 299 -4.78 -31.71 6.33
N ASP A 300 -3.98 -31.89 5.27
CA ASP A 300 -2.65 -31.31 5.16
C ASP A 300 -2.76 -29.80 4.91
N PRO A 301 -2.36 -28.94 5.87
CA PRO A 301 -2.46 -27.49 5.73
C PRO A 301 -1.80 -26.95 4.46
N ARG A 302 -0.73 -27.61 3.99
CA ARG A 302 0.02 -27.20 2.80
C ARG A 302 -0.83 -27.26 1.53
N LYS A 303 -1.82 -28.14 1.47
CA LYS A 303 -2.74 -28.21 0.33
C LYS A 303 -3.69 -27.03 0.30
N PHE A 304 -4.15 -26.55 1.45
CA PHE A 304 -5.00 -25.37 1.53
C PHE A 304 -4.20 -24.09 1.29
N PHE A 305 -3.04 -23.95 1.97
CA PHE A 305 -2.15 -22.81 1.81
C PHE A 305 -1.53 -22.72 0.41
N GLY A 306 -1.29 -23.86 -0.26
CA GLY A 306 -0.87 -23.85 -1.66
C GLY A 306 -1.91 -23.18 -2.58
N GLU A 307 -3.20 -23.44 -2.37
CA GLU A 307 -4.27 -22.80 -3.15
C GLU A 307 -4.38 -21.31 -2.84
N THR A 308 -4.15 -20.89 -1.60
CA THR A 308 -4.14 -19.45 -1.26
C THR A 308 -2.96 -18.73 -1.90
N VAL A 309 -1.79 -19.36 -1.96
CA VAL A 309 -0.60 -18.82 -2.64
C VAL A 309 -0.90 -18.60 -4.12
N GLU A 310 -1.45 -19.58 -4.83
CA GLU A 310 -1.77 -19.41 -6.26
C GLU A 310 -2.85 -18.36 -6.50
N ALA A 311 -3.90 -18.32 -5.65
CA ALA A 311 -4.95 -17.31 -5.75
C ALA A 311 -4.42 -15.89 -5.55
N MET A 312 -3.60 -15.66 -4.51
CA MET A 312 -2.97 -14.37 -4.25
C MET A 312 -1.96 -14.00 -5.33
N LYS A 313 -1.16 -14.97 -5.79
CA LYS A 313 -0.17 -14.77 -6.86
C LYS A 313 -0.84 -14.29 -8.14
N GLN A 314 -1.99 -14.84 -8.51
CA GLN A 314 -2.72 -14.38 -9.70
C GLN A 314 -3.15 -12.91 -9.56
N ILE A 315 -3.71 -12.51 -8.41
CA ILE A 315 -4.03 -11.10 -8.14
C ILE A 315 -2.80 -10.22 -8.27
N CYS A 316 -1.65 -10.65 -7.71
CA CYS A 316 -0.41 -9.89 -7.82
C CYS A 316 0.06 -9.74 -9.28
N ILE A 317 0.01 -10.81 -10.08
CA ILE A 317 0.32 -10.78 -11.53
C ILE A 317 -0.58 -9.76 -12.22
N ASP A 318 -1.89 -9.86 -12.04
CA ASP A 318 -2.86 -8.99 -12.70
C ASP A 318 -2.59 -7.51 -12.38
N ARG A 319 -2.19 -7.18 -11.14
CA ARG A 319 -1.84 -5.82 -10.73
C ARG A 319 -0.49 -5.36 -11.31
N TYR A 320 0.54 -6.20 -11.29
CA TYR A 320 1.82 -5.87 -11.89
C TYR A 320 1.70 -5.60 -13.40
N GLU A 321 0.88 -6.39 -14.10
CA GLU A 321 0.62 -6.19 -15.53
C GLU A 321 -0.24 -4.95 -15.78
N SER A 322 -1.36 -4.81 -15.07
CA SER A 322 -2.29 -3.70 -15.27
C SER A 322 -1.66 -2.34 -14.98
N PHE A 323 -0.77 -2.27 -13.97
CA PHE A 323 -0.11 -1.02 -13.58
C PHE A 323 1.17 -0.73 -14.36
N GLY A 324 1.54 -1.60 -15.32
CA GLY A 324 2.75 -1.46 -16.12
C GLY A 324 4.05 -1.72 -15.33
N THR A 325 3.96 -2.29 -14.13
CA THR A 325 5.12 -2.64 -13.30
C THR A 325 5.94 -3.77 -13.92
N ALA A 326 5.25 -4.71 -14.59
CA ALA A 326 5.84 -5.87 -15.25
C ALA A 326 6.98 -5.50 -16.20
N GLY A 327 8.07 -6.26 -16.12
CA GLY A 327 9.25 -6.13 -16.98
C GLY A 327 10.18 -4.97 -16.63
N ASN A 328 10.16 -4.47 -15.38
CA ASN A 328 10.99 -3.33 -14.95
C ASN A 328 12.03 -3.66 -13.87
N ALA A 329 12.03 -4.85 -13.28
CA ALA A 329 12.96 -5.16 -12.17
C ALA A 329 14.43 -5.13 -12.63
N ASP A 330 14.74 -5.81 -13.73
CA ASP A 330 16.10 -5.87 -14.31
C ASP A 330 16.63 -4.54 -14.85
N LYS A 331 15.75 -3.55 -15.08
CA LYS A 331 16.12 -2.20 -15.52
C LYS A 331 16.63 -1.33 -14.36
N ILE A 332 16.32 -1.70 -13.12
CA ILE A 332 16.71 -0.94 -11.93
C ILE A 332 18.09 -1.38 -11.49
N ARG A 333 19.02 -0.43 -11.40
CA ARG A 333 20.34 -0.63 -10.79
C ARG A 333 20.27 -0.22 -9.31
N PRO A 334 20.29 -1.16 -8.35
CA PRO A 334 20.10 -0.83 -6.93
C PRO A 334 21.11 0.21 -6.41
N ILE A 335 20.59 1.25 -5.77
CA ILE A 335 21.37 2.24 -5.03
C ILE A 335 21.26 1.89 -3.55
N SER A 336 22.39 1.72 -2.86
CA SER A 336 22.37 1.40 -1.43
C SER A 336 21.83 2.59 -0.62
N LEU A 337 21.28 2.32 0.57
CA LEU A 337 20.75 3.38 1.42
C LEU A 337 21.84 4.39 1.80
N GLU A 338 23.08 3.97 2.00
CA GLU A 338 24.21 4.88 2.25
C GLU A 338 24.45 5.84 1.08
N LYS A 339 24.31 5.37 -0.16
CA LYS A 339 24.40 6.25 -1.34
C LYS A 339 23.16 7.13 -1.50
N MET A 340 21.99 6.69 -1.02
CA MET A 340 20.80 7.53 -0.97
C MET A 340 20.97 8.69 0.02
N VAL A 341 21.66 8.50 1.15
CA VAL A 341 21.99 9.59 2.10
C VAL A 341 22.69 10.75 1.37
N ASP A 342 23.65 10.45 0.49
CA ASP A 342 24.37 11.48 -0.26
C ASP A 342 23.49 12.16 -1.32
N ARG A 343 22.43 11.51 -1.81
CA ARG A 343 21.43 12.14 -2.70
C ARG A 343 20.44 13.05 -1.98
N TYR A 344 20.28 12.89 -0.67
CA TYR A 344 19.42 13.74 0.16
C TYR A 344 20.11 14.99 0.70
N LYS A 345 21.44 15.06 0.64
CA LYS A 345 22.24 16.25 1.01
C LYS A 345 22.26 17.28 -0.12
#